data_AF-A0A183PY32-F1
#
_entry.id   AF-A0A183PY32-F1
#
_cell.length_a   1.000
_cell.length_b   1.000
_cell.length_c   1.000
_cell.angle_alpha   90.00
_cell.angle_beta   90.00
_cell.angle_gamma   90.00
#
_symmetry.space_group_name_H-M   'P 1'
#
loop_
_entity.id
_entity.type
_entity.pdbx_description
1 polymer ?
#
loop_
_entity_poly.entity_id
_entity_poly.type
_entity_poly.pdbx_seq_one_letter_code
_entity_poly.pdbx_strand_id
1 'polypeptide(L)'
;MYNLFTYIVEQPAPRLPVYCFSSEFIYFIHSCLQKDANDRLSIEIIHRHFIPELIKLTCPHSNHNTLRPIFIDSCLINYLRGVFARQQAEAIDAVALAVGEDFDSIDTDFEVTTMLDSV
;
A
#
# COMPACT_ATOMS: atom_id res chain seq x y z
N MET A 1 -9.66 20.53 15.32
CA MET A 1 -9.65 19.10 14.96
C MET A 1 -8.63 18.87 13.84
N TYR A 2 -7.36 19.24 14.04
CA TYR A 2 -6.26 19.08 13.06
C TYR A 2 -5.03 18.36 13.64
N ASN A 3 -5.10 17.94 14.91
CA ASN A 3 -3.94 17.54 15.68
C ASN A 3 -3.20 16.33 15.08
N LEU A 4 -3.91 15.43 14.39
CA LEU A 4 -3.28 14.25 13.80
C LEU A 4 -2.41 14.58 12.58
N PHE A 5 -2.90 15.39 11.64
CA PHE A 5 -2.10 15.77 10.46
C PHE A 5 -0.91 16.65 10.87
N THR A 6 -1.13 17.60 11.79
CA THR A 6 -0.03 18.38 12.39
C THR A 6 0.98 17.47 13.06
N TYR A 7 0.54 16.45 13.81
CA TYR A 7 1.44 15.46 14.41
C TYR A 7 2.23 14.67 13.35
N ILE A 8 1.55 14.18 12.31
CA ILE A 8 2.19 13.44 11.20
C ILE A 8 3.22 14.29 10.47
N VAL A 9 3.09 15.61 10.42
CA VAL A 9 4.04 16.51 9.74
C VAL A 9 5.16 16.97 10.68
N GLU A 10 4.82 17.43 11.89
CA GLU A 10 5.75 18.13 12.78
C GLU A 10 6.48 17.21 13.76
N GLN A 11 5.83 16.13 14.21
CA GLN A 11 6.41 15.24 15.22
C GLN A 11 7.26 14.15 14.56
N PRO A 12 8.27 13.59 15.26
CA PRO A 12 9.09 12.52 14.70
C PRO A 12 8.25 11.31 14.29
N ALA A 13 8.72 10.58 13.30
CA ALA A 13 8.09 9.33 12.89
C ALA A 13 7.98 8.36 14.08
N PRO A 14 6.88 7.61 14.20
CA PRO A 14 6.71 6.65 15.29
C PRO A 14 7.78 5.56 15.22
N ARG A 15 8.16 5.06 16.39
CA ARG A 15 9.18 4.00 16.54
C ARG A 15 8.57 2.77 17.19
N LEU A 16 9.06 1.61 16.75
CA LEU A 16 8.69 0.34 17.37
C LEU A 16 9.47 0.14 18.69
N PRO A 17 8.84 -0.47 19.71
CA PRO A 17 9.51 -0.83 20.95
C PRO A 17 10.56 -1.92 20.74
N VAL A 18 11.79 -1.65 21.17
CA VAL A 18 12.97 -2.53 20.92
C VAL A 18 12.84 -3.90 21.59
N TYR A 19 12.07 -4.00 22.67
CA TYR A 19 11.88 -5.26 23.40
C TYR A 19 10.86 -6.21 22.75
N CYS A 20 10.07 -5.74 21.77
CA CYS A 20 9.05 -6.56 21.11
C CYS A 20 9.48 -7.11 19.75
N PHE A 21 10.47 -6.48 19.10
CA PHE A 21 10.75 -6.70 17.69
C PHE A 21 12.24 -6.85 17.45
N SER A 22 12.61 -7.59 16.39
CA SER A 22 14.01 -7.74 16.01
C SER A 22 14.59 -6.43 15.49
N SER A 23 15.90 -6.27 15.61
CA SER A 23 16.64 -5.11 15.09
C SER A 23 16.39 -4.87 13.60
N GLU A 24 16.29 -5.94 12.82
CA GLU A 24 16.11 -5.90 11.37
C GLU A 24 14.72 -5.40 11.01
N PHE A 25 13.69 -5.85 11.73
CA PHE A 25 12.32 -5.41 11.51
C PHE A 25 12.12 -3.95 11.94
N ILE A 26 12.72 -3.57 13.07
CA ILE A 26 12.73 -2.17 13.53
C ILE A 26 13.41 -1.27 12.50
N TYR A 27 14.57 -1.70 11.98
CA TYR A 27 15.30 -0.96 10.94
C TYR A 27 14.46 -0.81 9.68
N PHE A 28 13.84 -1.89 9.19
CA PHE A 28 12.97 -1.87 8.03
C PHE A 28 11.83 -0.84 8.18
N ILE A 29 11.07 -0.91 9.27
CA ILE A 29 9.96 0.01 9.51
C ILE A 29 10.46 1.46 9.66
N HIS A 30 11.58 1.66 10.35
CA HIS A 30 12.19 2.99 10.49
C HIS A 30 12.59 3.58 9.13
N SER A 31 13.15 2.76 8.24
CA SER A 31 13.53 3.20 6.89
C SER A 31 12.33 3.50 5.98
N CYS A 32 11.17 2.88 6.21
CA CYS A 32 9.94 3.21 5.48
C CYS A 32 9.27 4.51 5.97
N LEU A 33 9.42 4.84 7.25
CA LEU A 33 8.75 5.99 7.89
C LEU A 33 9.60 7.26 7.93
N GLN A 34 10.70 7.34 7.17
CA GLN A 34 11.50 8.57 7.08
C GLN A 34 10.65 9.75 6.62
N LYS A 35 10.92 10.93 7.22
CA LYS A 35 10.19 12.17 6.90
C LYS A 35 10.56 12.71 5.54
N ASP A 36 11.86 12.70 5.24
CA ASP A 36 12.34 13.08 3.92
C ASP A 36 11.99 11.98 2.92
N ALA A 37 11.42 12.38 1.78
CA ALA A 37 11.04 11.45 0.74
C ALA A 37 12.23 10.72 0.11
N ASN A 38 13.41 11.34 0.08
CA ASN A 38 14.62 10.77 -0.51
C ASN A 38 15.30 9.76 0.41
N ASP A 39 15.04 9.84 1.73
CA ASP A 39 15.56 8.91 2.73
C ASP A 39 14.65 7.69 2.94
N ARG A 40 13.40 7.75 2.45
CA ARG A 40 12.47 6.61 2.51
C ARG A 40 12.91 5.51 1.55
N LEU A 41 12.78 4.27 2.02
CA LEU A 41 12.99 3.11 1.15
C LEU A 41 12.05 3.16 -0.06
N SER A 42 12.62 3.00 -1.25
CA SER A 42 11.83 2.87 -2.47
C SER A 42 11.19 1.48 -2.55
N ILE A 43 10.07 1.40 -3.27
CA ILE A 43 9.34 0.15 -3.49
C ILE A 43 10.22 -0.91 -4.17
N GLU A 44 11.13 -0.51 -5.05
CA GLU A 44 12.05 -1.41 -5.75
C GLU A 44 13.02 -2.07 -4.77
N ILE A 45 13.52 -1.31 -3.78
CA ILE A 45 14.41 -1.85 -2.74
C ILE A 45 13.65 -2.79 -1.81
N ILE A 46 12.44 -2.39 -1.39
CA ILE A 46 11.55 -3.19 -0.53
C ILE A 46 11.26 -4.54 -1.21
N HIS A 47 10.83 -4.51 -2.47
CA HIS A 47 10.51 -5.69 -3.25
C HIS A 47 11.72 -6.61 -3.46
N ARG A 48 12.90 -6.05 -3.75
CA ARG A 48 14.09 -6.85 -4.06
C ARG A 48 14.74 -7.47 -2.82
N HIS A 49 14.74 -6.77 -1.68
CA HIS A 49 15.56 -7.16 -0.52
C HIS A 49 14.75 -7.59 0.71
N PHE A 50 13.57 -7.01 0.94
CA PHE A 50 12.82 -7.25 2.18
C PHE A 50 11.66 -8.22 1.99
N ILE A 51 10.90 -8.11 0.90
CA ILE A 51 9.76 -9.01 0.66
C ILE A 51 10.18 -10.50 0.60
N PRO A 52 11.28 -10.90 -0.09
CA PRO A 52 11.67 -12.32 -0.13
C PRO A 52 11.95 -12.91 1.24
N GLU A 53 12.56 -12.15 2.15
CA GLU A 53 12.83 -12.59 3.52
C GLU A 53 11.55 -12.64 4.37
N LEU A 54 10.64 -11.68 4.21
CA LEU A 54 9.32 -11.70 4.87
C LEU A 54 8.48 -12.91 4.44
N ILE A 55 8.54 -13.30 3.16
CA ILE A 55 7.87 -14.50 2.64
C ILE A 55 8.45 -15.77 3.27
N LYS A 56 9.78 -15.86 3.43
CA LYS A 56 10.41 -17.01 4.09
C LYS A 56 9.97 -17.17 5.54
N LEU A 57 9.83 -16.07 6.27
CA LEU A 57 9.42 -16.07 7.69
C LEU A 57 7.94 -16.44 7.89
N THR A 58 7.09 -16.20 6.88
CA THR A 58 5.65 -16.52 6.93
C THR A 58 5.32 -17.94 6.45
N CYS A 59 6.31 -18.70 5.95
CA CYS A 59 6.12 -20.07 5.47
C CYS A 59 7.07 -21.08 6.15
N PRO A 60 6.86 -21.46 7.42
CA PRO A 60 7.56 -22.60 7.98
C PRO A 60 6.89 -23.88 7.46
N HIS A 61 7.60 -24.60 6.58
CA HIS A 61 7.24 -25.93 6.03
C HIS A 61 6.08 -25.96 5.02
N SER A 62 6.46 -25.96 3.73
CA SER A 62 5.65 -26.51 2.65
C SER A 62 5.45 -28.01 2.85
N ASN A 63 4.41 -28.40 3.58
CA ASN A 63 3.76 -29.69 3.40
C ASN A 63 2.43 -29.43 2.68
N HIS A 64 2.20 -30.21 1.63
CA HIS A 64 1.02 -30.19 0.76
C HIS A 64 -0.29 -29.88 1.49
N ASN A 65 -0.73 -28.61 1.44
CA ASN A 65 -2.12 -28.19 1.13
C ASN A 65 -2.29 -26.68 1.37
N THR A 66 -2.45 -25.95 0.26
CA THR A 66 -3.25 -24.73 0.13
C THR A 66 -3.01 -23.57 1.11
N LEU A 67 -1.79 -23.04 1.14
CA LEU A 67 -1.61 -21.59 1.29
C LEU A 67 -0.86 -21.12 0.05
N ARG A 68 -1.57 -20.42 -0.83
CA ARG A 68 -0.98 -19.84 -2.03
C ARG A 68 0.20 -18.97 -1.58
N PRO A 69 1.36 -19.01 -2.27
CA PRO A 69 2.39 -18.00 -2.06
C PRO A 69 1.72 -16.63 -2.07
N ILE A 70 2.19 -15.67 -1.27
CA ILE A 70 1.89 -14.26 -1.54
C ILE A 70 2.52 -13.99 -2.89
N PHE A 71 1.79 -14.31 -3.96
CA PHE A 71 2.02 -13.74 -5.26
C PHE A 71 1.84 -12.26 -5.02
N ILE A 72 2.96 -11.55 -4.98
CA ILE A 72 2.96 -10.10 -5.06
C ILE A 72 2.44 -9.84 -6.47
N ASP A 73 1.13 -9.82 -6.59
CA ASP A 73 0.46 -9.61 -7.85
C ASP A 73 0.87 -8.22 -8.37
N SER A 74 0.97 -8.07 -9.68
CA SER A 74 1.17 -6.77 -10.32
C SER A 74 0.18 -5.74 -9.77
N CYS A 75 -1.05 -6.17 -9.45
CA CYS A 75 -2.07 -5.35 -8.80
C CYS A 75 -1.64 -4.84 -7.41
N LEU A 76 -1.09 -5.69 -6.55
CA LEU A 76 -0.62 -5.28 -5.22
C LEU A 76 0.59 -4.34 -5.33
N ILE A 77 1.50 -4.60 -6.27
CA ILE A 77 2.66 -3.73 -6.52
C ILE A 77 2.18 -2.35 -6.96
N ASN A 78 1.27 -2.28 -7.93
CA ASN A 78 0.72 -1.03 -8.44
C ASN A 78 -0.08 -0.28 -7.36
N TYR A 79 -0.84 -0.99 -6.54
CA TYR A 79 -1.55 -0.40 -5.42
C TYR A 79 -0.59 0.24 -4.40
N LEU A 80 0.45 -0.50 -3.99
CA LEU A 80 1.46 0.02 -3.07
C LEU A 80 2.25 1.19 -3.70
N ARG A 81 2.55 1.14 -4.99
CA ARG A 81 3.12 2.27 -5.72
C ARG A 81 2.23 3.50 -5.64
N GLY A 82 0.91 3.33 -5.74
CA GLY A 82 -0.03 4.43 -5.58
C GLY A 82 -0.01 5.04 -4.17
N VAL A 83 0.00 4.20 -3.14
CA VAL A 83 0.05 4.63 -1.72
C VAL A 83 1.35 5.40 -1.42
N PHE A 84 2.47 4.99 -2.01
CA PHE A 84 3.79 5.58 -1.77
C PHE A 84 4.23 6.58 -2.85
N ALA A 85 3.36 6.94 -3.79
CA ALA A 85 3.67 7.86 -4.87
C ALA A 85 4.08 9.24 -4.35
N ARG A 86 5.02 9.89 -5.05
CA ARG A 86 5.50 11.22 -4.69
C ARG A 86 4.60 12.32 -5.22
N GLN A 87 3.87 12.05 -6.31
CA GLN A 87 2.95 12.97 -6.96
C GLN A 87 1.55 12.36 -7.08
N GLN A 88 0.52 13.21 -7.05
CA GLN A 88 -0.87 12.75 -7.15
C GLN A 88 -1.16 12.04 -8.49
N ALA A 89 -0.57 12.48 -9.59
CA ALA A 89 -0.72 11.84 -10.90
C ALA A 89 -0.15 10.41 -10.90
N GLU A 90 1.05 10.24 -10.32
CA GLU A 90 1.67 8.92 -10.14
C GLU A 90 0.81 8.00 -9.25
N ALA A 91 0.17 8.56 -8.22
CA ALA A 91 -0.75 7.82 -7.36
C ALA A 91 -1.97 7.30 -8.14
N ILE A 92 -2.58 8.17 -8.93
CA ILE A 92 -3.78 7.87 -9.73
C ILE A 92 -3.46 6.80 -10.79
N ASP A 93 -2.38 6.98 -11.54
CA ASP A 93 -1.97 6.03 -12.58
C ASP A 93 -1.68 4.65 -11.99
N ALA A 94 -1.00 4.59 -10.83
CA ALA A 94 -0.69 3.35 -10.16
C ALA A 94 -1.95 2.66 -9.60
N VAL A 95 -2.95 3.41 -9.14
CA VAL A 95 -4.25 2.85 -8.73
C VAL A 95 -5.02 2.32 -9.94
N ALA A 96 -5.09 3.08 -11.05
CA ALA A 96 -5.76 2.63 -12.27
C ALA A 96 -5.15 1.32 -12.80
N LEU A 97 -3.83 1.21 -12.80
CA LEU A 97 -3.10 -0.01 -13.16
C LEU A 97 -3.29 -1.17 -12.19
N ALA A 98 -3.64 -0.90 -10.93
CA ALA A 98 -3.86 -1.92 -9.91
C ALA A 98 -5.26 -2.54 -9.97
N VAL A 99 -6.25 -1.73 -10.36
CA VAL A 99 -7.67 -2.09 -10.30
C VAL A 99 -8.19 -2.59 -11.66
N GLY A 100 -7.50 -2.32 -12.77
CA GLY A 100 -7.93 -2.77 -14.11
C GLY A 100 -9.24 -2.13 -14.59
N GLU A 101 -9.79 -2.62 -15.71
CA GLU A 101 -11.05 -2.14 -16.35
C GLU A 101 -12.32 -2.34 -15.50
N ASP A 102 -12.22 -2.71 -14.23
CA ASP A 102 -13.38 -2.98 -13.36
C ASP A 102 -14.20 -1.72 -13.01
N PHE A 103 -13.72 -0.51 -13.37
CA PHE A 103 -14.51 0.73 -13.28
C PHE A 103 -15.55 0.90 -14.40
N ASP A 104 -15.42 0.20 -15.52
CA ASP A 104 -16.38 0.33 -16.64
C ASP A 104 -17.71 -0.40 -16.38
N SER A 105 -17.82 -1.15 -15.27
CA SER A 105 -19.02 -1.92 -14.91
C SER A 105 -19.97 -1.24 -13.92
N ILE A 106 -19.67 -0.02 -13.46
CA ILE A 106 -20.52 0.69 -12.46
C ILE A 106 -21.52 1.68 -13.09
N ASP A 107 -21.45 1.95 -14.41
CA ASP A 107 -22.29 2.96 -15.06
C ASP A 107 -23.41 2.40 -15.97
N THR A 108 -24.05 1.27 -15.61
CA THR A 108 -25.25 0.79 -16.35
C THR A 108 -26.55 0.67 -15.55
N ASP A 109 -26.64 1.23 -14.34
CA ASP A 109 -27.89 1.18 -13.54
C ASP A 109 -28.43 2.55 -13.09
N PHE A 110 -27.95 3.68 -13.63
CA PHE A 110 -28.47 5.02 -13.28
C PHE A 110 -29.11 5.77 -14.47
N GLU A 111 -29.89 5.10 -15.29
CA GLU A 111 -30.91 5.76 -16.11
C GLU A 111 -32.27 5.09 -15.88
N VAL A 112 -33.32 5.91 -15.82
CA VAL A 112 -34.73 5.60 -15.53
C VAL A 112 -35.13 5.69 -14.04
N THR A 113 -35.17 6.91 -13.49
CA THR A 113 -36.36 7.42 -12.75
C THR A 113 -36.24 8.93 -12.41
N THR A 114 -36.02 9.80 -13.40
CA THR A 114 -36.29 11.24 -13.23
C THR A 114 -36.86 11.85 -14.53
N MET A 115 -38.00 11.37 -14.97
CA MET A 115 -38.86 12.08 -15.92
C MET A 115 -40.30 11.82 -15.52
N LEU A 116 -40.83 12.65 -14.62
CA LEU A 116 -42.23 13.08 -14.51
C LEU A 116 -42.38 13.91 -13.22
N ASP A 117 -41.83 15.12 -13.25
CA ASP A 117 -42.37 16.26 -12.50
C ASP A 117 -42.12 17.49 -13.37
N SER A 118 -42.97 17.62 -14.39
CA SER A 118 -43.14 18.86 -15.15
C SER A 118 -44.43 19.51 -14.70
N VAL A 119 -44.29 20.72 -14.16
CA VAL A 119 -45.35 21.72 -13.95
C VAL A 119 -46.10 22.00 -15.25
#